data_AF-Q5H7A0-F1
#
_entry.id   AF-Q5H7A0-F1
#
_cell.length_a   1.000
_cell.length_b   1.000
_cell.length_c   1.000
_cell.angle_alpha   90.00
_cell.angle_beta   90.00
_cell.angle_gamma   90.00
#
_symmetry.space_group_name_H-M   'P 1'
#
loop_
_entity.id
_entity.type
_entity.pdbx_description
1 polymer ?
#
loop_
_entity_poly.entity_id
_entity_poly.type
_entity_poly.pdbx_seq_one_letter_code
_entity_poly.pdbx_strand_id
1 'polypeptide(L)'
;MQRITRLPLLIDAVLTRLDPQDDEYNTCRLALATLNKIVQNCNEDARRMERMEEILILSPQLYFPNEVKAVPIISSARWLVKKGELTQLVWRGDEGKLTFGKKFSRVQIHIFLFTDLLVI
;
A
#
# COMPACT_ATOMS: atom_id res chain seq x y z
N MET A 1 3.49 19.65 -3.78
CA MET A 1 4.71 19.21 -3.07
C MET A 1 6.03 19.87 -3.53
N GLN A 2 6.09 20.67 -4.61
CA GLN A 2 7.37 21.14 -5.18
C GLN A 2 8.27 21.96 -4.25
N ARG A 3 7.71 22.66 -3.24
CA ARG A 3 8.52 23.54 -2.37
C ARG A 3 9.41 22.76 -1.39
N ILE A 4 8.86 21.75 -0.71
CA ILE A 4 9.63 20.99 0.30
C ILE A 4 10.74 20.14 -0.34
N THR A 5 10.50 19.62 -1.55
CA THR A 5 11.47 18.80 -2.30
C THR A 5 12.59 19.63 -2.94
N ARG A 6 12.41 20.95 -3.09
CA ARG A 6 13.44 21.86 -3.62
C ARG A 6 14.49 22.27 -2.58
N LEU A 7 14.13 22.33 -1.30
CA LEU A 7 15.04 22.79 -0.24
C LEU A 7 16.30 21.91 -0.10
N PRO A 8 16.22 20.56 -0.10
CA PRO A 8 17.43 19.73 -0.09
C PRO A 8 18.34 20.01 -1.29
N LEU A 9 17.79 20.21 -2.49
CA LEU A 9 18.59 20.50 -3.70
C LEU A 9 19.35 21.82 -3.59
N LEU A 10 18.74 22.84 -2.98
CA LEU A 10 19.38 24.13 -2.78
C LEU A 10 20.50 24.03 -1.74
N ILE A 11 20.28 23.32 -0.63
CA ILE A 11 21.31 23.14 0.40
C ILE A 11 22.45 22.24 -0.11
N ASP A 12 22.16 21.23 -0.91
CA ASP A 12 23.17 20.42 -1.59
C ASP A 12 24.03 21.27 -2.54
N ALA A 13 23.41 22.18 -3.29
CA ALA A 13 24.11 23.14 -4.12
C ALA A 13 24.99 24.12 -3.32
N VAL A 14 24.60 24.49 -2.10
CA VAL A 14 25.44 25.30 -1.20
C VAL A 14 26.61 24.46 -0.67
N LEU A 15 26.33 23.26 -0.16
CA LEU A 15 27.33 22.36 0.43
C LEU A 15 28.41 21.95 -0.58
N THR A 16 28.06 21.76 -1.85
CA THR A 16 29.00 21.44 -2.94
C THR A 16 29.94 22.59 -3.30
N ARG A 17 29.62 23.82 -2.90
CA ARG A 17 30.45 25.03 -3.15
C ARG A 17 31.22 25.51 -1.91
N LEU A 18 30.89 24.96 -0.74
CA LEU A 18 31.49 25.35 0.52
C LEU A 18 32.78 24.57 0.76
N ASP A 19 33.81 25.24 1.29
CA ASP A 19 35.05 24.57 1.67
C ASP A 19 34.78 23.62 2.85
N PRO A 20 35.27 22.36 2.83
CA PRO A 20 35.17 21.45 3.97
C PRO A 20 35.76 21.98 5.30
N GLN A 21 36.68 22.96 5.23
CA GLN A 21 37.27 23.61 6.41
C GLN A 21 36.44 24.80 6.93
N ASP A 22 35.37 25.19 6.23
CA ASP A 22 34.48 26.25 6.67
C ASP A 22 33.69 25.82 7.92
N ASP A 23 33.56 26.73 8.88
CA ASP A 23 32.80 26.53 10.12
C ASP A 23 31.34 26.14 9.83
N GLU A 24 30.79 26.60 8.70
CA GLU A 24 29.40 26.35 8.30
C GLU A 24 29.21 24.98 7.62
N TYR A 25 30.28 24.28 7.24
CA TYR A 25 30.20 23.02 6.46
C TYR A 25 29.42 21.92 7.16
N ASN A 26 29.72 21.70 8.44
CA ASN A 26 29.03 20.70 9.23
C ASN A 26 27.55 21.04 9.42
N THR A 27 27.23 22.33 9.59
CA THR A 27 25.85 22.82 9.75
C THR A 27 25.06 22.59 8.46
N CYS A 28 25.61 22.95 7.29
CA CYS A 28 24.98 22.71 5.99
C CYS A 28 24.76 21.22 5.73
N ARG A 29 25.73 20.37 6.08
CA ARG A 29 25.60 18.91 5.95
C ARG A 29 24.47 18.34 6.81
N LEU A 30 24.36 18.78 8.07
CA LEU A 30 23.29 18.38 8.97
C LEU A 30 21.91 18.89 8.50
N ALA A 31 21.86 20.12 7.99
CA ALA A 31 20.64 20.70 7.42
C ALA A 31 20.17 19.88 6.21
N LEU A 32 21.08 19.50 5.30
CA LEU A 32 20.77 18.65 4.15
C LEU A 32 20.18 17.30 4.58
N ALA A 33 20.82 16.63 5.54
CA ALA A 33 20.35 15.35 6.07
C ALA A 33 18.95 15.47 6.70
N THR A 34 18.71 16.54 7.46
CA THR A 34 17.42 16.80 8.11
C THR A 34 16.33 17.09 7.08
N LEU A 35 16.61 17.90 6.06
CA LEU A 35 15.67 18.19 4.98
C LEU A 35 15.31 16.94 4.17
N ASN A 36 16.30 16.10 3.86
CA ASN A 36 16.05 14.82 3.19
C ASN A 36 15.12 13.91 4.01
N LYS A 37 15.33 13.82 5.33
CA LYS A 37 14.43 13.07 6.23
C LYS A 37 13.01 13.63 6.22
N ILE A 38 12.85 14.96 6.26
CA ILE A 38 11.52 15.58 6.21
C ILE A 38 10.82 15.26 4.88
N VAL A 39 11.52 15.37 3.76
CA VAL A 39 10.97 15.03 2.44
C VAL A 39 10.54 13.56 2.37
N GLN A 40 11.35 12.65 2.92
CA GLN A 40 11.01 11.23 3.00
C GLN A 40 9.72 11.01 3.81
N ASN A 41 9.64 11.60 5.02
CA ASN A 41 8.45 11.49 5.87
C ASN A 41 7.19 12.02 5.16
N CYS A 42 7.26 13.20 4.52
CA CYS A 42 6.12 13.74 3.78
C CYS A 42 5.67 12.82 2.65
N ASN A 43 6.61 12.17 1.96
CA ASN A 43 6.30 11.23 0.89
C ASN A 43 5.66 9.93 1.41
N GLU A 44 6.09 9.46 2.58
CA GLU A 44 5.47 8.32 3.26
C GLU A 44 4.06 8.64 3.75
N ASP A 45 3.85 9.83 4.33
CA ASP A 45 2.54 10.29 4.78
C ASP A 45 1.58 10.48 3.60
N ALA A 46 2.06 11.05 2.48
CA ALA A 46 1.26 11.16 1.25
C ALA A 46 0.82 9.77 0.75
N ARG A 47 1.76 8.81 0.65
CA ARG A 47 1.44 7.42 0.29
C ARG A 47 0.49 6.75 1.28
N ARG A 48 0.61 7.07 2.57
CA ARG A 48 -0.30 6.54 3.61
C ARG A 48 -1.71 7.09 3.42
N MET A 49 -1.83 8.39 3.11
CA MET A 49 -3.12 9.03 2.86
C MET A 49 -3.79 8.47 1.61
N GLU A 50 -3.07 8.32 0.50
CA GLU A 50 -3.60 7.72 -0.73
C GLU A 50 -4.14 6.30 -0.49
N ARG A 51 -3.40 5.48 0.25
CA ARG A 51 -3.84 4.12 0.62
C ARG A 51 -5.06 4.13 1.55
N MET A 52 -5.13 5.07 2.49
CA MET A 52 -6.27 5.24 3.38
C MET A 52 -7.52 5.68 2.61
N GLU A 53 -7.37 6.61 1.68
CA GLU A 53 -8.45 7.08 0.81
C GLU A 53 -9.03 5.94 -0.04
N GLU A 54 -8.17 5.11 -0.65
CA GLU A 54 -8.64 3.95 -1.42
C GLU A 54 -9.47 3.00 -0.55
N ILE A 55 -9.02 2.72 0.68
CA ILE A 55 -9.77 1.86 1.61
C ILE A 55 -11.09 2.51 2.02
N LEU A 56 -11.10 3.82 2.31
CA LEU A 56 -12.31 4.55 2.70
C LEU A 56 -13.39 4.43 1.63
N ILE A 57 -13.00 4.51 0.36
CA ILE A 57 -13.90 4.38 -0.79
C ILE A 57 -14.39 2.93 -0.96
N LEU A 58 -13.53 1.92 -0.72
CA LEU A 58 -13.86 0.50 -0.89
C LEU A 58 -14.67 -0.07 0.27
N SER A 59 -14.42 0.37 1.50
CA SER A 59 -15.05 -0.18 2.71
C SER A 59 -16.58 -0.30 2.65
N PRO A 60 -17.35 0.70 2.17
CA PRO A 60 -18.81 0.58 2.09
C PRO A 60 -19.29 -0.36 0.98
N GLN A 61 -18.43 -0.73 0.03
CA GLN A 61 -18.76 -1.63 -1.08
C GLN A 61 -18.59 -3.10 -0.69
N LEU A 62 -17.88 -3.38 0.40
CA LEU A 62 -17.66 -4.72 0.91
C LEU A 62 -18.76 -5.08 1.92
N TYR A 63 -19.59 -6.05 1.57
CA TYR A 63 -20.64 -6.58 2.45
C TYR A 63 -20.23 -7.96 2.96
N PHE A 64 -20.26 -8.13 4.30
CA PHE A 64 -20.06 -9.42 4.93
C PHE A 64 -21.43 -10.04 5.27
N PRO A 65 -21.69 -11.30 4.85
CA PRO A 65 -22.90 -12.02 5.25
C PRO A 65 -23.02 -12.10 6.77
N ASN A 66 -24.26 -12.17 7.28
CA ASN A 66 -24.53 -12.20 8.72
C ASN A 66 -23.91 -13.40 9.45
N GLU A 67 -23.63 -14.50 8.74
CA GLU A 67 -22.95 -15.66 9.32
C GLU A 67 -21.44 -15.45 9.53
N VAL A 68 -20.87 -14.39 8.94
CA VAL A 68 -19.44 -14.06 9.02
C VAL A 68 -19.25 -12.86 9.94
N LYS A 69 -18.40 -13.00 10.95
CA LYS A 69 -18.03 -11.88 11.82
C LYS A 69 -17.37 -10.78 10.97
N ALA A 70 -18.02 -9.63 10.86
CA ALA A 70 -17.48 -8.48 10.15
C ALA A 70 -16.14 -8.05 10.76
N VAL A 71 -15.11 -7.95 9.92
CA VAL A 71 -13.80 -7.42 10.29
C VAL A 71 -13.76 -5.95 9.84
N PRO A 72 -13.33 -5.00 10.70
CA PRO A 72 -13.25 -3.60 10.29
C PRO A 72 -12.21 -3.47 9.18
N ILE A 73 -12.64 -3.07 7.97
CA ILE A 73 -11.73 -2.93 6.81
C ILE A 73 -10.79 -1.73 6.99
N ILE A 74 -11.28 -0.64 7.57
CA ILE A 74 -10.48 0.55 7.87
C ILE A 74 -9.59 0.29 9.09
N SER A 75 -8.27 0.35 8.90
CA SER A 75 -7.26 0.20 9.97
C SER A 75 -6.01 0.99 9.62
N SER A 76 -5.25 1.42 10.63
CA SER A 76 -4.06 2.26 10.45
C SER A 76 -2.87 1.54 9.80
N ALA A 77 -2.87 0.21 9.82
CA ALA A 77 -1.82 -0.67 9.29
C ALA A 77 -2.27 -1.52 8.09
N ARG A 78 -3.53 -1.39 7.66
CA ARG A 78 -4.08 -2.13 6.52
C ARG A 78 -4.02 -1.26 5.26
N TRP A 79 -3.60 -1.84 4.14
CA TRP A 79 -3.77 -1.24 2.82
C TRP A 79 -4.06 -2.28 1.76
N LEU A 80 -4.75 -1.86 0.69
CA LEU A 80 -4.99 -2.71 -0.46
C LEU A 80 -3.67 -2.95 -1.20
N VAL A 81 -3.35 -4.21 -1.43
CA VAL A 81 -2.20 -4.65 -2.24
C VAL A 81 -2.64 -4.91 -3.68
N LYS A 82 -3.80 -5.55 -3.86
CA LYS A 82 -4.35 -5.87 -5.18
C LYS A 82 -5.85 -6.16 -5.11
N LYS A 83 -6.57 -5.87 -6.19
CA LYS A 83 -7.96 -6.33 -6.39
C LYS A 83 -8.19 -6.83 -7.82
N GLY A 84 -9.16 -7.71 -8.02
CA GLY A 84 -9.56 -8.14 -9.35
C GLY A 84 -10.36 -9.43 -9.40
N GLU A 85 -10.91 -9.70 -10.58
CA GLU A 85 -11.66 -10.92 -10.88
C GLU A 85 -10.73 -12.13 -11.05
N LEU A 86 -11.13 -13.24 -10.46
CA LEU A 86 -10.44 -14.52 -10.52
C LEU A 86 -11.44 -15.65 -10.70
N THR A 87 -10.97 -16.76 -11.27
CA THR A 87 -11.77 -17.99 -11.36
C THR A 87 -11.34 -18.96 -10.26
N GLN A 88 -12.19 -19.15 -9.26
CA GLN A 88 -12.02 -20.16 -8.24
C GLN A 88 -12.33 -21.55 -8.81
N LEU A 89 -11.42 -22.49 -8.59
CA LEU A 89 -11.64 -23.91 -8.91
C LEU A 89 -12.05 -24.64 -7.63
N VAL A 90 -13.32 -25.03 -7.55
CA VAL A 90 -13.87 -25.77 -6.41
C VAL A 90 -13.91 -27.24 -6.77
N TRP A 91 -13.25 -28.08 -5.97
CA TRP A 91 -13.35 -29.53 -6.10
C TRP A 91 -14.78 -29.97 -5.82
N ARG A 92 -15.35 -30.75 -6.72
CA ARG A 92 -16.53 -31.55 -6.37
C ARG A 92 -15.99 -32.81 -5.69
N GLY A 93 -16.48 -33.11 -4.48
CA GLY A 93 -16.08 -34.31 -3.74
C GLY A 93 -16.32 -35.58 -4.54
N ASP A 94 -15.85 -36.71 -4.02
CA ASP A 94 -15.98 -38.05 -4.62
C ASP A 94 -17.43 -38.56 -4.56
N GLU A 95 -18.35 -37.81 -5.15
CA GLU A 95 -19.72 -38.21 -5.38
C GLU A 95 -19.75 -39.05 -6.65
N GLY A 96 -19.39 -40.32 -6.47
CA GLY A 96 -19.87 -41.46 -7.26
C GLY A 96 -19.76 -41.33 -8.78
N LYS A 97 -18.70 -41.94 -9.34
CA LYS A 97 -18.71 -42.53 -10.69
C LYS A 97 -19.23 -41.60 -11.81
N LEU A 98 -18.51 -40.53 -12.12
CA LEU A 98 -18.66 -39.84 -13.41
C LEU A 98 -17.49 -40.23 -14.31
N THR A 99 -17.76 -41.07 -15.30
CA THR A 99 -16.76 -41.58 -16.26
C THR A 99 -16.24 -40.50 -17.23
N PHE A 100 -16.85 -39.30 -17.27
CA PHE A 100 -16.45 -38.18 -18.14
C PHE A 100 -16.71 -36.76 -17.56
N GLY A 101 -16.95 -36.63 -16.24
CA GLY A 101 -17.26 -35.34 -15.60
C GLY A 101 -16.02 -34.51 -15.23
N LYS A 102 -16.05 -33.18 -15.44
CA LYS A 102 -14.99 -32.27 -14.97
C LYS A 102 -14.89 -32.34 -13.44
N LYS A 103 -13.72 -32.73 -12.91
CA LYS A 103 -13.42 -32.87 -11.47
C LYS A 103 -13.54 -31.56 -10.65
N PHE A 104 -13.70 -30.43 -11.31
CA PHE A 104 -13.76 -29.10 -10.71
C PHE A 104 -14.92 -28.29 -11.27
N SER A 105 -15.63 -27.57 -10.40
CA SER A 105 -16.48 -26.44 -10.82
C SER A 105 -15.68 -25.15 -10.82
N ARG A 106 -15.98 -24.28 -11.80
CA ARG A 106 -15.38 -22.95 -11.95
C ARG A 106 -16.38 -21.92 -11.46
N VAL A 107 -15.97 -21.05 -10.55
CA VAL A 107 -16.79 -19.94 -10.03
C VAL A 107 -16.01 -18.64 -10.24
N GLN A 108 -16.64 -17.62 -10.82
CA GLN A 108 -16.03 -16.30 -10.91
C GLN A 108 -16.20 -15.59 -9.58
N ILE A 109 -15.11 -15.02 -9.07
CA ILE A 109 -15.03 -14.31 -7.79
C ILE A 109 -14.26 -13.01 -7.97
N HIS A 110 -14.47 -12.04 -7.08
CA HIS A 110 -13.69 -10.81 -7.05
C HIS A 110 -12.91 -10.76 -5.74
N ILE A 111 -11.58 -10.71 -5.82
CA ILE A 111 -10.72 -10.75 -4.64
C ILE A 111 -10.23 -9.35 -4.31
N PHE A 112 -10.18 -9.03 -3.02
CA PHE A 112 -9.46 -7.89 -2.45
C PHE A 112 -8.37 -8.41 -1.52
N LEU A 113 -7.11 -8.27 -1.94
CA LEU A 113 -5.94 -8.59 -1.13
C LEU A 113 -5.48 -7.34 -0.40
N PHE A 114 -5.62 -7.36 0.92
CA PHE A 114 -5.00 -6.41 1.84
C PHE A 114 -3.70 -7.01 2.41
N THR A 115 -2.95 -6.23 3.18
CA THR A 115 -1.69 -6.65 3.79
C THR A 115 -1.79 -7.83 4.74
N ASP A 116 -2.90 -7.92 5.46
CA ASP A 116 -3.15 -8.89 6.53
C ASP A 116 -4.47 -9.67 6.34
N LEU A 117 -5.20 -9.39 5.25
CA LEU A 117 -6.53 -9.93 4.99
C LEU A 117 -6.72 -10.23 3.50
N LEU A 118 -7.41 -11.33 3.20
CA LEU A 118 -7.92 -11.64 1.88
C LEU A 118 -9.45 -11.69 1.93
N VAL A 119 -10.12 -10.84 1.15
CA VAL A 119 -11.58 -10.81 1.02
C VAL A 119 -11.96 -11.34 -0.37
N ILE A 120 -12.97 -12.19 -0.44
CA ILE A 120 -13.44 -12.89 -1.64
C ILE A 120 -14.95 -12.69 -1.80
#